data_AF-A0A318JNL7-F1
#
_entry.id   AF-A0A318JNL7-F1
#
_cell.length_a   1.000
_cell.length_b   1.000
_cell.length_c   1.000
_cell.angle_alpha   90.00
_cell.angle_beta   90.00
_cell.angle_gamma   90.00
#
_symmetry.space_group_name_H-M   'P 1'
#
loop_
_entity.id
_entity.type
_entity.pdbx_description
1 polymer ?
#
loop_
_entity_poly.entity_id
_entity_poly.type
_entity_poly.pdbx_seq_one_letter_code
_entity_poly.pdbx_strand_id
1 'polypeptide(L)'
;MAVRLAVGVLGEAGGGAWEGKAGSLEWDCWETVEHLSDDLFAYAVQLGPAAPPLDREVPFVWESRRPGGPANAVHADRSAGAAGLLQVLEASGALLVAMVRTTPPETIAYHGFGNSDPEGFAAMGIVETLVHTYDLAEGLGLTWNPPAELCSRVLARLFPDAPRDTDPWTTLLWATGRAELPGHARLTTWRWDGTPRS
;
A
#
# COMPACT_ATOMS: atom_id res chain seq x y z
N MET A 1 -10.80 3.98 -4.96
CA MET A 1 -11.13 5.19 -4.17
C MET A 1 -9.91 5.68 -3.42
N ALA A 2 -9.24 4.83 -2.64
CA ALA A 2 -8.01 5.16 -1.91
C ALA A 2 -6.94 5.85 -2.78
N VAL A 3 -6.55 5.26 -3.92
CA VAL A 3 -5.53 5.82 -4.82
C VAL A 3 -5.88 7.23 -5.30
N ARG A 4 -7.15 7.50 -5.65
CA ARG A 4 -7.58 8.84 -6.06
C ARG A 4 -7.45 9.87 -4.94
N LEU A 5 -7.73 9.48 -3.69
CA LEU A 5 -7.55 10.35 -2.53
C LEU A 5 -6.06 10.62 -2.26
N ALA A 6 -5.23 9.58 -2.36
CA ALA A 6 -3.77 9.69 -2.23
C ALA A 6 -3.18 10.63 -3.28
N VAL A 7 -3.49 10.40 -4.57
CA VAL A 7 -3.04 11.29 -5.66
C VAL A 7 -3.52 12.73 -5.46
N GLY A 8 -4.76 12.91 -4.98
CA GLY A 8 -5.32 14.22 -4.68
C GLY A 8 -4.49 15.00 -3.65
N VAL A 9 -4.20 14.41 -2.49
CA VAL A 9 -3.42 15.07 -1.44
C VAL A 9 -1.94 15.24 -1.84
N LEU A 10 -1.33 14.23 -2.45
CA LEU A 10 0.08 14.27 -2.84
C LEU A 10 0.35 15.29 -3.97
N GLY A 11 -0.67 15.58 -4.79
CA GLY A 11 -0.61 16.63 -5.82
C GLY A 11 -0.47 18.05 -5.27
N GLU A 12 -0.70 18.26 -3.96
CA GLU A 12 -0.53 19.56 -3.30
C GLU A 12 0.92 19.84 -2.90
N ALA A 13 1.81 18.83 -2.99
CA ALA A 13 3.21 18.97 -2.59
C ALA A 13 4.02 19.89 -3.52
N GLY A 14 4.92 20.66 -2.92
CA GLY A 14 5.89 21.48 -3.66
C GLY A 14 6.96 20.64 -4.36
N GLY A 15 7.46 21.11 -5.51
CA GLY A 15 8.35 20.33 -6.38
C GLY A 15 9.71 19.92 -5.79
N GLY A 16 10.18 20.56 -4.72
CA GLY A 16 11.47 20.24 -4.08
C GLY A 16 11.40 19.39 -2.82
N ALA A 17 10.22 18.85 -2.48
CA ALA A 17 10.00 18.08 -1.25
C ALA A 17 10.20 16.56 -1.43
N TRP A 18 10.36 16.09 -2.67
CA TRP A 18 10.28 14.66 -3.02
C TRP A 18 11.54 13.85 -2.65
N GLU A 19 12.67 14.53 -2.50
CA GLU A 19 13.95 13.94 -2.07
C GLU A 19 14.11 13.88 -0.54
N GLY A 20 13.15 14.44 0.22
CA GLY A 20 13.10 14.34 1.68
C GLY A 20 12.53 12.99 2.13
N LYS A 21 12.85 12.58 3.38
CA LYS A 21 12.33 11.34 3.98
C LYS A 21 10.80 11.33 4.03
N ALA A 22 10.18 10.19 3.71
CA ALA A 22 8.76 9.96 3.91
C ALA A 22 8.47 9.67 5.39
N GLY A 23 8.29 10.73 6.18
CA GLY A 23 8.05 10.64 7.62
C GLY A 23 9.18 9.89 8.33
N SER A 24 8.83 8.80 9.01
CA SER A 24 9.80 7.96 9.72
C SER A 24 10.58 6.96 8.85
N LEU A 25 10.22 6.79 7.57
CA LEU A 25 10.86 5.82 6.67
C LEU A 25 12.28 6.27 6.27
N GLU A 26 13.19 5.31 6.03
CA GLU A 26 14.52 5.58 5.45
C GLU A 26 14.49 5.87 3.94
N TRP A 27 13.32 5.78 3.33
CA TRP A 27 13.08 6.08 1.92
C TRP A 27 12.72 7.56 1.75
N ASP A 28 13.12 8.13 0.60
CA ASP A 28 12.62 9.43 0.23
C ASP A 28 11.17 9.35 -0.28
N CYS A 29 10.48 10.49 -0.34
CA CYS A 29 9.07 10.53 -0.76
C CYS A 29 8.88 10.02 -2.20
N TRP A 30 9.87 10.21 -3.08
CA TRP A 30 9.80 9.65 -4.43
C TRP A 30 9.81 8.11 -4.41
N GLU A 31 10.78 7.52 -3.71
CA GLU A 31 10.94 6.08 -3.56
C GLU A 31 9.74 5.45 -2.88
N THR A 32 9.13 6.12 -1.90
CA THR A 32 7.91 5.65 -1.24
C THR A 32 6.72 5.63 -2.20
N VAL A 33 6.58 6.58 -3.13
CA VAL A 33 5.54 6.50 -4.17
C VAL A 33 5.86 5.42 -5.20
N GLU A 34 7.12 5.23 -5.59
CA GLU A 34 7.53 4.12 -6.46
C GLU A 34 7.21 2.77 -5.80
N HIS A 35 7.53 2.59 -4.53
CA HIS A 35 7.20 1.41 -3.76
C HIS A 35 5.69 1.17 -3.69
N LEU A 36 4.90 2.19 -3.34
CA LEU A 36 3.44 2.06 -3.34
C LEU A 36 2.90 1.70 -4.73
N SER A 37 3.48 2.26 -5.79
CA SER A 37 3.10 1.93 -7.17
C SER A 37 3.49 0.48 -7.53
N ASP A 38 4.61 0.00 -7.00
CA ASP A 38 5.10 -1.36 -7.19
C ASP A 38 4.24 -2.38 -6.44
N ASP A 39 3.83 -2.12 -5.20
CA ASP A 39 2.93 -3.00 -4.44
C ASP A 39 1.60 -3.21 -5.17
N LEU A 40 0.99 -2.11 -5.64
CA LEU A 40 -0.25 -2.18 -6.41
C LEU A 40 -0.07 -2.95 -7.72
N PHE A 41 1.06 -2.76 -8.40
CA PHE A 41 1.41 -3.52 -9.59
C PHE A 41 1.62 -5.00 -9.27
N ALA A 42 2.41 -5.33 -8.25
CA ALA A 42 2.75 -6.67 -7.82
C ALA A 42 1.48 -7.46 -7.50
N TYR A 43 0.57 -6.88 -6.69
CA TYR A 43 -0.72 -7.46 -6.38
C TYR A 43 -1.58 -7.71 -7.63
N ALA A 44 -1.56 -6.78 -8.59
CA ALA A 44 -2.31 -6.94 -9.84
C ALA A 44 -1.75 -8.12 -10.67
N VAL A 45 -0.44 -8.16 -10.88
CA VAL A 45 0.19 -9.18 -11.73
C VAL A 45 0.20 -10.55 -11.06
N GLN A 46 0.16 -10.62 -9.73
CA GLN A 46 0.05 -11.86 -8.97
C GLN A 46 -1.26 -12.60 -9.27
N LEU A 47 -2.35 -11.87 -9.59
CA LEU A 47 -3.64 -12.41 -10.02
C LEU A 47 -3.69 -12.76 -11.53
N GLY A 48 -2.68 -12.37 -12.31
CA GLY A 48 -2.67 -12.46 -13.77
C GLY A 48 -2.59 -13.88 -14.36
N PRO A 49 -1.75 -14.79 -13.83
CA PRO A 49 -1.61 -16.14 -14.40
C PRO A 49 -2.93 -16.93 -14.34
N ALA A 50 -3.19 -17.77 -15.35
CA ALA A 50 -4.34 -18.68 -15.34
C ALA A 50 -4.32 -19.69 -14.17
N ALA A 51 -3.12 -19.97 -13.64
CA ALA A 51 -2.90 -20.70 -12.40
C ALA A 51 -1.85 -19.93 -11.58
N PRO A 52 -2.28 -19.01 -10.71
CA PRO A 52 -1.36 -18.22 -9.91
C PRO A 52 -0.46 -19.08 -9.02
N PRO A 53 0.81 -18.70 -8.81
CA PRO A 53 1.68 -19.40 -7.88
C PRO A 53 1.15 -19.27 -6.44
N LEU A 54 1.37 -20.30 -5.62
CA LEU A 54 0.89 -20.39 -4.25
C LEU A 54 2.03 -20.38 -3.20
N ASP A 55 3.27 -20.26 -3.65
CA ASP A 55 4.48 -20.37 -2.83
C ASP A 55 5.53 -19.29 -3.13
N ARG A 56 5.27 -18.41 -4.11
CA ARG A 56 6.18 -17.33 -4.53
C ARG A 56 5.45 -16.23 -5.28
N GLU A 57 6.08 -15.06 -5.32
CA GLU A 57 5.68 -13.97 -6.21
C GLU A 57 5.91 -14.35 -7.68
N VAL A 58 5.13 -13.76 -8.59
CA VAL A 58 5.39 -13.82 -10.03
C VAL A 58 6.80 -13.26 -10.28
N PRO A 59 7.66 -13.96 -11.05
CA PRO A 59 9.09 -13.67 -11.10
C PRO A 59 9.43 -12.49 -12.02
N PHE A 60 8.82 -11.33 -11.76
CA PHE A 60 9.37 -10.06 -12.21
C PHE A 60 10.74 -9.84 -11.57
N VAL A 61 11.58 -9.03 -12.20
CA VAL A 61 12.87 -8.64 -11.62
C VAL A 61 12.63 -7.47 -10.67
N TRP A 62 13.13 -7.58 -9.45
CA TRP A 62 13.00 -6.57 -8.40
C TRP A 62 14.39 -6.08 -8.06
N GLU A 63 14.62 -4.78 -8.21
CA GLU A 63 15.94 -4.19 -8.02
C GLU A 63 15.83 -2.94 -7.17
N SER A 64 16.76 -2.83 -6.22
CA SER A 64 16.95 -1.60 -5.45
C SER A 64 17.94 -0.70 -6.17
N ARG A 65 17.57 0.56 -6.39
CA ARG A 65 18.40 1.54 -7.10
C ARG A 65 19.50 2.18 -6.25
N ARG A 66 19.46 1.96 -4.93
CA ARG A 66 20.49 2.39 -3.98
C ARG A 66 20.56 1.48 -2.76
N PRO A 67 21.68 1.42 -2.04
CA PRO A 67 21.74 0.72 -0.75
C PRO A 67 20.64 1.23 0.21
N GLY A 68 19.85 0.29 0.74
CA GLY A 68 18.75 0.58 1.68
C GLY A 68 17.46 1.15 1.06
N GLY A 69 17.42 1.35 -0.26
CA GLY A 69 16.18 1.72 -0.97
C GLY A 69 15.26 0.52 -1.17
N PRO A 70 13.96 0.74 -1.48
CA PRO A 70 13.04 -0.34 -1.78
C PRO A 70 13.47 -1.10 -3.04
N ALA A 71 13.22 -2.40 -3.08
CA ALA A 71 13.42 -3.21 -4.28
C ALA A 71 12.10 -3.22 -5.06
N ASN A 72 12.08 -2.62 -6.25
CA ASN A 72 10.86 -2.46 -7.05
C ASN A 72 11.08 -2.96 -8.48
N ALA A 73 10.00 -3.35 -9.16
CA ALA A 73 9.94 -3.52 -10.61
C ALA A 73 9.43 -2.26 -11.33
N VAL A 74 8.57 -1.48 -10.67
CA VAL A 74 8.00 -0.21 -11.14
C VAL A 74 8.83 0.96 -10.67
N HIS A 75 9.24 1.80 -11.62
CA HIS A 75 10.00 3.01 -11.36
C HIS A 75 9.55 4.13 -12.28
N ALA A 76 9.38 5.34 -11.73
CA ALA A 76 8.96 6.50 -12.50
C ALA A 76 10.14 7.15 -13.23
N ASP A 77 9.86 7.77 -14.37
CA ASP A 77 10.82 8.63 -15.05
C ASP A 77 10.98 9.93 -14.27
N ARG A 78 12.18 10.15 -13.69
CA ARG A 78 12.51 11.36 -12.92
C ARG A 78 12.35 12.64 -13.75
N SER A 79 12.51 12.58 -15.07
CA SER A 79 12.32 13.75 -15.95
C SER A 79 10.86 14.19 -16.09
N ALA A 80 9.90 13.30 -15.81
CA ALA A 80 8.47 13.61 -15.79
C ALA A 80 8.03 14.32 -14.48
N GLY A 81 8.93 14.37 -13.48
CA GLY A 81 8.69 15.01 -12.19
C GLY A 81 7.54 14.38 -11.39
N ALA A 82 7.11 15.08 -10.34
CA ALA A 82 6.06 14.61 -9.43
C ALA A 82 4.73 14.31 -10.14
N ALA A 83 4.37 15.07 -11.17
CA ALA A 83 3.16 14.80 -11.94
C ALA A 83 3.23 13.43 -12.65
N GLY A 84 4.37 13.09 -13.25
CA GLY A 84 4.59 11.78 -13.85
C GLY A 84 4.63 10.65 -12.81
N LEU A 85 5.25 10.89 -11.65
CA LEU A 85 5.25 9.95 -10.53
C LEU A 85 3.83 9.61 -10.07
N LEU A 86 2.94 10.61 -9.92
CA LEU A 86 1.55 10.38 -9.54
C LEU A 86 0.73 9.70 -10.64
N GLN A 87 1.06 9.90 -11.92
CA GLN A 87 0.47 9.13 -13.02
C GLN A 87 0.85 7.65 -12.96
N VAL A 88 2.09 7.32 -12.58
CA VAL A 88 2.52 5.93 -12.36
C VAL A 88 1.69 5.29 -11.23
N LEU A 89 1.53 6.00 -10.11
CA LEU A 89 0.69 5.54 -8.99
C LEU A 89 -0.77 5.30 -9.43
N GLU A 90 -1.35 6.24 -10.17
CA GLU A 90 -2.72 6.12 -10.66
C GLU A 90 -2.88 4.92 -11.63
N ALA A 91 -1.91 4.73 -12.52
CA ALA A 91 -1.89 3.61 -13.46
C ALA A 91 -1.77 2.26 -12.75
N SER A 92 -0.86 2.11 -11.78
CA SER A 92 -0.73 0.89 -10.98
C SER A 92 -2.01 0.59 -10.19
N GLY A 93 -2.63 1.62 -9.60
CA GLY A 93 -3.93 1.48 -8.94
C GLY A 93 -5.04 1.03 -9.89
N ALA A 94 -5.06 1.56 -11.12
CA ALA A 94 -6.02 1.14 -12.14
C ALA A 94 -5.82 -0.31 -12.58
N LEU A 95 -4.56 -0.78 -12.70
CA LEU A 95 -4.24 -2.18 -12.98
C LEU A 95 -4.78 -3.11 -11.90
N LEU A 96 -4.54 -2.81 -10.62
CA LEU A 96 -5.06 -3.61 -9.52
C LEU A 96 -6.59 -3.65 -9.52
N VAL A 97 -7.24 -2.49 -9.71
CA VAL A 97 -8.72 -2.43 -9.79
C VAL A 97 -9.24 -3.27 -10.94
N ALA A 98 -8.59 -3.25 -12.11
CA ALA A 98 -8.99 -4.07 -13.24
C ALA A 98 -8.87 -5.56 -12.90
N MET A 99 -7.69 -5.99 -12.42
CA MET A 99 -7.41 -7.38 -12.09
C MET A 99 -8.36 -7.93 -11.02
N VAL A 100 -8.59 -7.20 -9.93
CA VAL A 100 -9.54 -7.60 -8.88
C VAL A 100 -10.95 -7.79 -9.44
N ARG A 101 -11.38 -6.91 -10.35
CA ARG A 101 -12.74 -6.96 -10.90
C ARG A 101 -12.96 -8.06 -11.93
N THR A 102 -11.91 -8.50 -12.61
CA THR A 102 -12.00 -9.49 -13.69
C THR A 102 -11.58 -10.89 -13.28
N THR A 103 -10.84 -11.03 -12.20
CA THR A 103 -10.37 -12.32 -11.69
C THR A 103 -11.52 -13.05 -10.99
N PRO A 104 -11.73 -14.37 -11.22
CA PRO A 104 -12.73 -15.15 -10.50
C PRO A 104 -12.52 -15.05 -8.98
N PRO A 105 -13.57 -14.84 -8.16
CA PRO A 105 -13.45 -14.62 -6.72
C PRO A 105 -12.84 -15.81 -5.97
N GLU A 106 -12.92 -17.03 -6.51
CA GLU A 106 -12.32 -18.25 -5.98
C GLU A 106 -10.82 -18.38 -6.28
N THR A 107 -10.24 -17.47 -7.06
CA THR A 107 -8.81 -17.48 -7.39
C THR A 107 -7.99 -17.22 -6.14
N ILE A 108 -6.99 -18.05 -5.90
CA ILE A 108 -6.03 -17.86 -4.81
C ILE A 108 -4.65 -17.63 -5.41
N ALA A 109 -3.95 -16.61 -4.94
CA ALA A 109 -2.57 -16.33 -5.32
C ALA A 109 -1.69 -16.06 -4.09
N TYR A 110 -0.40 -16.31 -4.23
CA TYR A 110 0.57 -16.13 -3.15
C TYR A 110 0.73 -14.67 -2.74
N HIS A 111 0.92 -14.46 -1.44
CA HIS A 111 1.48 -13.24 -0.87
C HIS A 111 2.26 -13.62 0.40
N GLY A 112 3.37 -12.94 0.70
CA GLY A 112 4.24 -13.27 1.84
C GLY A 112 3.53 -13.31 3.21
N PHE A 113 2.43 -12.57 3.36
CA PHE A 113 1.59 -12.55 4.59
C PHE A 113 0.32 -13.42 4.49
N GLY A 114 0.32 -14.40 3.59
CA GLY A 114 -0.73 -15.39 3.40
C GLY A 114 -1.35 -15.31 2.02
N ASN A 115 -1.49 -16.48 1.38
CA ASN A 115 -2.17 -16.61 0.09
C ASN A 115 -3.57 -16.01 0.18
N SER A 116 -3.98 -15.27 -0.86
CA SER A 116 -5.15 -14.41 -0.81
C SER A 116 -6.02 -14.51 -2.06
N ASP A 117 -7.25 -14.06 -1.92
CA ASP A 117 -8.26 -13.92 -2.97
C ASP A 117 -8.26 -12.49 -3.54
N PRO A 118 -8.98 -12.21 -4.66
CA PRO A 118 -9.04 -10.86 -5.22
C PRO A 118 -9.52 -9.80 -4.23
N GLU A 119 -10.42 -10.13 -3.30
CA GLU A 119 -10.87 -9.22 -2.24
C GLU A 119 -9.72 -8.87 -1.28
N GLY A 120 -8.92 -9.87 -0.89
CA GLY A 120 -7.75 -9.68 -0.05
C GLY A 120 -6.67 -8.82 -0.71
N PHE A 121 -6.35 -9.05 -1.99
CA PHE A 121 -5.44 -8.17 -2.73
C PHE A 121 -5.99 -6.74 -2.87
N ALA A 122 -7.31 -6.57 -3.00
CA ALA A 122 -7.91 -5.24 -2.95
C ALA A 122 -7.73 -4.58 -1.57
N ALA A 123 -7.92 -5.33 -0.49
CA ALA A 123 -7.70 -4.82 0.86
C ALA A 123 -6.21 -4.49 1.12
N MET A 124 -5.29 -5.30 0.60
CA MET A 124 -3.84 -5.06 0.66
C MET A 124 -3.47 -3.76 -0.06
N GLY A 125 -3.94 -3.58 -1.29
CA GLY A 125 -3.71 -2.33 -2.03
C GLY A 125 -4.32 -1.10 -1.32
N ILE A 126 -5.45 -1.25 -0.64
CA ILE A 126 -6.03 -0.17 0.16
C ILE A 126 -5.16 0.12 1.39
N VAL A 127 -4.77 -0.88 2.19
CA VAL A 127 -3.95 -0.61 3.39
C VAL A 127 -2.64 0.08 3.01
N GLU A 128 -1.94 -0.44 2.00
CA GLU A 128 -0.69 0.15 1.50
C GLU A 128 -0.88 1.62 1.10
N THR A 129 -1.92 1.88 0.30
CA THR A 129 -2.24 3.26 -0.10
C THR A 129 -2.48 4.16 1.10
N LEU A 130 -3.26 3.70 2.10
CA LEU A 130 -3.61 4.53 3.24
C LEU A 130 -2.40 4.86 4.11
N VAL A 131 -1.58 3.86 4.43
CA VAL A 131 -0.47 4.00 5.38
C VAL A 131 0.77 4.63 4.75
N HIS A 132 1.05 4.38 3.46
CA HIS A 132 2.14 5.07 2.78
C HIS A 132 1.77 6.51 2.39
N THR A 133 0.48 6.82 2.18
CA THR A 133 0.07 8.22 2.08
C THR A 133 0.24 8.95 3.41
N TYR A 134 0.11 8.27 4.55
CA TYR A 134 0.45 8.86 5.85
C TYR A 134 1.95 9.17 5.96
N ASP A 135 2.81 8.21 5.61
CA ASP A 135 4.26 8.39 5.64
C ASP A 135 4.69 9.56 4.72
N LEU A 136 4.12 9.61 3.51
CA LEU A 136 4.35 10.68 2.54
C LEU A 136 3.82 12.02 3.02
N ALA A 137 2.62 12.08 3.59
CA ALA A 137 2.04 13.32 4.08
C ALA A 137 2.88 13.92 5.21
N GLU A 138 3.42 13.08 6.11
CA GLU A 138 4.36 13.52 7.15
C GLU A 138 5.63 14.12 6.53
N GLY A 139 6.25 13.43 5.56
CA GLY A 139 7.47 13.90 4.89
C GLY A 139 7.28 15.17 4.05
N LEU A 140 6.11 15.32 3.43
CA LEU A 140 5.77 16.43 2.54
C LEU A 140 5.11 17.61 3.28
N GLY A 141 4.84 17.49 4.58
CA GLY A 141 4.16 18.51 5.38
C GLY A 141 2.68 18.70 5.01
N LEU A 142 2.02 17.64 4.55
CA LEU A 142 0.61 17.61 4.15
C LEU A 142 -0.27 17.07 5.28
N THR A 143 -1.57 17.38 5.22
CA THR A 143 -2.56 16.79 6.14
C THR A 143 -3.23 15.59 5.48
N TRP A 144 -3.23 14.45 6.16
CA TRP A 144 -3.88 13.23 5.68
C TRP A 144 -4.79 12.62 6.74
N ASN A 145 -6.06 12.45 6.39
CA ASN A 145 -7.06 11.74 7.19
C ASN A 145 -8.02 10.98 6.26
N PRO A 146 -7.85 9.66 6.08
CA PRO A 146 -8.67 8.89 5.17
C PRO A 146 -10.09 8.65 5.71
N PRO A 147 -11.07 8.31 4.83
CA PRO A 147 -12.41 7.94 5.26
C PRO A 147 -12.40 6.72 6.20
N ALA A 148 -13.00 6.88 7.39
CA ALA A 148 -13.04 5.83 8.42
C ALA A 148 -13.62 4.49 7.90
N GLU A 149 -14.60 4.53 7.00
CA GLU A 149 -15.19 3.32 6.40
C GLU A 149 -14.19 2.49 5.57
N LEU A 150 -13.19 3.13 4.94
CA LEU A 150 -12.11 2.40 4.28
C LEU A 150 -11.22 1.69 5.30
N CYS A 151 -10.83 2.40 6.35
CA CYS A 151 -10.02 1.85 7.43
C CYS A 151 -10.72 0.68 8.12
N SER A 152 -12.01 0.81 8.46
CA SER A 152 -12.78 -0.28 9.09
C SER A 152 -12.85 -1.53 8.24
N ARG A 153 -13.05 -1.40 6.92
CA ARG A 153 -13.09 -2.56 6.00
C ARG A 153 -11.74 -3.26 5.92
N VAL A 154 -10.66 -2.48 5.81
CA VAL A 154 -9.29 -3.01 5.83
C VAL A 154 -9.00 -3.74 7.14
N LEU A 155 -9.31 -3.13 8.28
CA LEU A 155 -9.14 -3.74 9.60
C LEU A 155 -9.91 -5.07 9.69
N ALA A 156 -11.18 -5.07 9.29
CA ALA A 156 -12.00 -6.28 9.30
C ALA A 156 -11.43 -7.40 8.40
N ARG A 157 -10.86 -7.05 7.23
CA ARG A 157 -10.34 -8.03 6.26
C ARG A 157 -8.96 -8.57 6.63
N LEU A 158 -8.07 -7.70 7.13
CA LEU A 158 -6.63 -7.96 7.23
C LEU A 158 -6.10 -8.02 8.67
N PHE A 159 -6.79 -7.43 9.64
CA PHE A 159 -6.34 -7.33 11.02
C PHE A 159 -7.43 -7.85 11.99
N PRO A 160 -7.69 -9.18 11.98
CA PRO A 160 -8.83 -9.77 12.71
C PRO A 160 -8.78 -9.52 14.22
N ASP A 161 -7.56 -9.39 14.75
CA ASP A 161 -7.27 -9.18 16.18
C ASP A 161 -7.18 -7.70 16.57
N ALA A 162 -7.36 -6.76 15.63
CA ALA A 162 -7.35 -5.34 15.93
C ALA A 162 -8.61 -4.94 16.74
N PRO A 163 -8.48 -4.02 17.71
CA PRO A 163 -9.61 -3.47 18.45
C PRO A 163 -10.66 -2.86 17.52
N ARG A 164 -11.94 -3.06 17.84
CA ARG A 164 -13.08 -2.62 16.99
C ARG A 164 -13.88 -1.45 17.57
N ASP A 165 -13.56 -1.05 18.79
CA ASP A 165 -14.23 -0.03 19.61
C ASP A 165 -13.43 1.29 19.66
N THR A 166 -12.44 1.43 18.80
CA THR A 166 -11.55 2.61 18.69
C THR A 166 -11.67 3.26 17.31
N ASP A 167 -11.14 4.47 17.16
CA ASP A 167 -11.12 5.17 15.87
C ASP A 167 -10.39 4.33 14.80
N PRO A 168 -11.05 3.96 13.68
CA PRO A 168 -10.49 3.03 12.71
C PRO A 168 -9.17 3.48 12.08
N TRP A 169 -8.96 4.78 11.89
CA TRP A 169 -7.73 5.27 11.30
C TRP A 169 -6.56 5.18 12.28
N THR A 170 -6.78 5.64 13.52
CA THR A 170 -5.81 5.50 14.62
C THR A 170 -5.45 4.04 14.85
N THR A 171 -6.43 3.14 14.82
CA THR A 171 -6.22 1.70 14.97
C THR A 171 -5.44 1.10 13.82
N LEU A 172 -5.67 1.55 12.58
CA LEU A 172 -4.89 1.08 11.43
C LEU A 172 -3.43 1.54 11.50
N LEU A 173 -3.17 2.78 11.93
CA LEU A 173 -1.81 3.26 12.18
C LEU A 173 -1.12 2.46 13.29
N TRP A 174 -1.82 2.15 14.38
CA TRP A 174 -1.29 1.29 15.44
C TRP A 174 -1.02 -0.14 14.96
N ALA A 175 -1.97 -0.75 14.25
CA ALA A 175 -1.87 -2.12 13.73
C ALA A 175 -0.72 -2.29 12.72
N THR A 176 -0.27 -1.19 12.13
CA THR A 176 0.86 -1.13 11.19
C THR A 176 2.11 -0.47 11.79
N GLY A 177 2.18 -0.38 13.13
CA GLY A 177 3.37 0.07 13.86
C GLY A 177 3.71 1.57 13.76
N ARG A 178 2.83 2.38 13.15
CA ARG A 178 3.04 3.81 12.88
C ARG A 178 2.64 4.71 14.04
N ALA A 179 1.67 4.30 14.85
CA ALA A 179 1.17 5.11 15.96
C ALA A 179 0.96 4.31 17.25
N GLU A 180 0.79 5.04 18.35
CA GLU A 180 0.33 4.46 19.61
C GLU A 180 -1.20 4.42 19.65
N LEU A 181 -1.75 3.45 20.38
CA LEU A 181 -3.18 3.35 20.63
C LEU A 181 -3.42 3.30 22.15
N PRO A 182 -4.11 4.29 22.74
CA PRO A 182 -4.37 4.31 24.18
C PRO A 182 -5.01 3.01 24.68
N GLY A 183 -4.45 2.43 25.74
CA GLY A 183 -4.92 1.15 26.30
C GLY A 183 -4.30 -0.09 25.64
N HIS A 184 -3.47 0.07 24.61
CA HIS A 184 -2.80 -1.03 23.92
C HIS A 184 -1.28 -0.87 23.93
N ALA A 185 -0.56 -1.99 24.01
CA ALA A 185 0.90 -1.97 23.90
C ALA A 185 1.32 -1.48 22.50
N ARG A 186 2.40 -0.72 22.42
CA ARG A 186 3.00 -0.31 21.14
C ARG A 186 3.50 -1.54 20.39
N LEU A 187 3.14 -1.67 19.12
CA LEU A 187 3.66 -2.74 18.26
C LEU A 187 5.09 -2.40 17.81
N THR A 188 6.01 -3.33 18.05
CA THR A 188 7.40 -3.26 17.55
C THR A 188 7.61 -4.11 16.30
N THR A 189 6.72 -5.07 16.06
CA THR A 189 6.59 -5.85 14.83
C THR A 189 5.12 -5.99 14.51
N TRP A 190 4.80 -6.07 13.22
CA TRP A 190 3.43 -6.22 12.76
C TRP A 190 3.39 -7.03 11.45
N ARG A 191 2.23 -7.63 11.18
CA ARG A 191 1.87 -8.25 9.90
C ARG A 191 0.36 -8.27 9.80
N TRP A 192 -0.21 -8.16 8.60
CA TRP A 192 -1.60 -8.52 8.39
C TRP A 192 -1.76 -10.04 8.18
N ASP A 193 -3.01 -10.51 8.22
CA ASP A 193 -3.42 -11.84 7.82
C ASP A 193 -4.13 -11.77 6.46
N GLY A 194 -3.42 -12.19 5.41
CA GLY A 194 -3.92 -12.18 4.03
C GLY A 194 -4.88 -13.31 3.71
N THR A 195 -5.04 -14.32 4.56
CA THR A 195 -5.84 -15.51 4.24
C THR A 195 -7.30 -15.14 3.93
N PRO A 196 -7.95 -15.81 2.96
CA PRO A 196 -9.37 -15.60 2.65
C PRO A 196 -10.24 -15.77 3.88
N ARG A 197 -11.31 -14.97 3.96
CA ARG A 197 -12.32 -15.10 5.00
C ARG A 197 -13.54 -15.82 4.41
N SER A 198 -14.11 -16.75 5.17
CA SER A 198 -15.35 -17.47 4.85
C SER A 198 -16.59 -16.62 5.10
#